data_AF-A0A1F5HPV7-F1
#
_entry.id   AF-A0A1F5HPV7-F1
#
_cell.length_a   1.000
_cell.length_b   1.000
_cell.length_c   1.000
_cell.angle_alpha   90.00
_cell.angle_beta   90.00
_cell.angle_gamma   90.00
#
_symmetry.space_group_name_H-M   'P 1'
#
loop_
_entity.id
_entity.type
_entity.pdbx_description
1 polymer ?
#
loop_
_entity_poly.entity_id
_entity_poly.type
_entity_poly.pdbx_seq_one_letter_code
_entity_poly.pdbx_strand_id
1 'polypeptide(L)'
;MKEFKTLAQYLEESGHADAAIHTRNLGTALRKTGELPSKLGLEITDGKKGGVKEEDILVQIAGEYLIKPHTQELLTSVWQRFWELAASRANVDVEIPALEITEEEIKEIENSGDVLYFVPDNISLEDLGKMFPVIGSHWSVQKSSAVTVASSHKGWRRAEFDLESSHLKTNEDDLEKLFAEKGREGLDLMEFIILREFSKITRGHYLNETETTSRLLSSCIGGRVVGARSGSGGYLGVASGLTPGFRGSSIGGRSSAGVQ
;
A
#
# COMPACT_ATOMS: atom_id res chain seq x y z
N MET A 1 17.75 -31.28 12.27
CA MET A 1 16.97 -30.19 11.66
C MET A 1 16.30 -30.74 10.42
N LYS A 2 15.00 -30.50 10.23
CA LYS A 2 14.27 -30.94 9.04
C LYS A 2 14.59 -29.94 7.92
N GLU A 3 15.14 -30.40 6.81
CA GLU A 3 15.38 -29.53 5.64
C GLU A 3 14.07 -29.38 4.85
N PHE A 4 13.67 -28.13 4.60
CA PHE A 4 12.51 -27.82 3.77
C PHE A 4 12.97 -27.42 2.38
N LYS A 5 12.37 -28.00 1.33
CA LYS A 5 12.79 -27.78 -0.06
C LYS A 5 12.24 -26.47 -0.64
N THR A 6 11.21 -25.90 -0.04
CA THR A 6 10.57 -24.65 -0.50
C THR A 6 10.00 -23.85 0.68
N LEU A 7 9.90 -22.53 0.51
CA LEU A 7 9.28 -21.64 1.51
C LEU A 7 7.83 -22.02 1.81
N ALA A 8 7.05 -22.39 0.78
CA ALA A 8 5.69 -22.88 0.96
C ALA A 8 5.63 -24.15 1.82
N GLN A 9 6.59 -25.06 1.64
CA GLN A 9 6.66 -26.29 2.44
C GLN A 9 7.00 -25.99 3.90
N TYR A 10 7.93 -25.06 4.15
CA TYR A 10 8.22 -24.60 5.51
C TYR A 10 6.98 -23.98 6.18
N LEU A 11 6.27 -23.09 5.47
CA LEU A 11 5.07 -22.41 5.98
C LEU A 11 3.93 -23.40 6.28
N GLU A 12 3.72 -24.39 5.43
CA GLU A 12 2.70 -25.43 5.64
C GLU A 12 3.04 -26.34 6.81
N GLU A 13 4.30 -26.79 6.91
CA GLU A 13 4.74 -27.63 8.03
C GLU A 13 4.84 -26.86 9.36
N SER A 14 4.85 -25.52 9.31
CA SER A 14 4.82 -24.64 10.48
C SER A 14 3.40 -24.16 10.84
N GLY A 15 2.36 -24.66 10.18
CA GLY A 15 0.95 -24.36 10.51
C GLY A 15 0.38 -23.09 9.85
N HIS A 16 1.12 -22.44 8.94
CA HIS A 16 0.69 -21.25 8.20
C HIS A 16 0.16 -21.62 6.82
N ALA A 17 -0.93 -22.40 6.80
CA ALA A 17 -1.50 -22.96 5.57
C ALA A 17 -1.86 -21.89 4.51
N ASP A 18 -2.45 -20.77 4.94
CA ASP A 18 -2.84 -19.69 4.02
C ASP A 18 -1.61 -19.00 3.40
N ALA A 19 -0.57 -18.73 4.20
CA ALA A 19 0.69 -18.19 3.70
C ALA A 19 1.40 -19.14 2.73
N ALA A 20 1.32 -20.46 2.97
CA ALA A 20 1.84 -21.47 2.05
C ALA A 20 1.08 -21.48 0.72
N ILE A 21 -0.25 -21.33 0.76
CA ILE A 21 -1.11 -21.21 -0.43
C ILE A 21 -0.76 -19.93 -1.21
N HIS A 22 -0.63 -18.79 -0.54
CA HIS A 22 -0.24 -17.53 -1.19
C HIS A 22 1.15 -17.60 -1.82
N THR A 23 2.12 -18.23 -1.15
CA THR A 23 3.47 -18.44 -1.69
C THR A 23 3.47 -19.32 -2.94
N ARG A 24 2.65 -20.39 -2.96
CA ARG A 24 2.47 -21.24 -4.16
C ARG A 24 1.78 -20.50 -5.29
N ASN A 25 0.78 -19.68 -4.96
CA ASN A 25 0.03 -18.90 -5.94
C ASN A 25 0.92 -17.82 -6.56
N LEU A 26 1.77 -17.16 -5.78
CA LEU A 26 2.77 -16.21 -6.26
C LEU A 26 3.77 -16.89 -7.21
N GLY A 27 4.34 -18.03 -6.82
CA GLY A 27 5.23 -18.81 -7.69
C GLY A 27 4.56 -19.30 -8.98
N THR A 28 3.25 -19.54 -8.95
CA THR A 28 2.46 -19.96 -10.12
C THR A 28 2.09 -18.79 -11.03
N ALA A 29 1.77 -17.63 -10.45
CA ALA A 29 1.50 -16.40 -11.18
C ALA A 29 2.73 -15.93 -11.97
N LEU A 30 3.90 -15.96 -11.32
CA LEU A 30 5.19 -15.61 -11.94
C LEU A 30 5.59 -16.58 -13.08
N ARG A 31 5.20 -17.86 -13.00
CA ARG A 31 5.38 -18.80 -14.12
C ARG A 31 4.46 -18.52 -15.31
N LYS A 32 3.24 -18.04 -15.06
CA LYS A 32 2.25 -17.76 -16.12
C LYS A 32 2.57 -16.50 -16.91
N THR A 33 3.27 -15.54 -16.31
CA THR A 33 3.71 -14.30 -16.98
C THR A 33 4.97 -14.50 -17.84
N GLY A 34 5.59 -15.68 -17.82
CA GLY A 34 6.84 -15.96 -18.54
C GLY A 34 8.09 -15.38 -17.87
N GLU A 35 7.95 -14.80 -16.67
CA GLU A 35 9.01 -14.13 -15.93
C GLU A 35 9.62 -15.05 -14.86
N LEU A 36 10.14 -16.21 -15.25
CA LEU A 36 11.05 -16.98 -14.39
C LEU A 36 12.05 -17.78 -15.24
N PRO A 37 13.37 -17.56 -15.05
CA PRO A 37 14.37 -18.55 -15.41
C PRO A 37 14.07 -19.84 -14.64
N SER A 38 14.21 -20.97 -15.33
CA SER A 38 13.97 -22.32 -14.83
C SER A 38 14.92 -22.68 -13.68
N LYS A 39 14.60 -22.22 -12.47
CA LYS A 39 15.05 -22.71 -11.16
C LYS A 39 14.42 -21.81 -10.10
N LEU A 40 13.40 -22.30 -9.41
CA LEU A 40 13.18 -21.86 -8.03
C LEU A 40 14.31 -22.52 -7.20
N GLY A 41 15.51 -21.97 -7.38
CA GLY A 41 16.70 -22.23 -6.60
C GLY A 41 16.99 -20.94 -5.84
N LEU A 42 16.51 -20.87 -4.61
CA LEU A 42 17.04 -19.94 -3.62
C LEU A 42 18.46 -20.40 -3.29
N GLU A 43 19.40 -20.17 -4.21
CA GLU A 43 20.81 -20.10 -3.85
C GLU A 43 21.08 -18.64 -3.48
N ILE A 44 21.41 -18.41 -2.21
CA ILE A 44 22.14 -17.20 -1.81
C ILE A 44 23.47 -17.30 -2.55
N THR A 45 23.60 -16.56 -3.66
CA THR A 45 24.87 -16.50 -4.38
C THR A 45 25.73 -15.46 -3.71
N ASP A 46 26.80 -15.94 -3.08
CA ASP A 46 27.91 -15.08 -2.66
C ASP A 46 28.41 -14.27 -3.86
N GLY A 47 28.36 -12.95 -3.69
CA GLY A 47 29.19 -11.95 -4.36
C GLY A 47 29.53 -12.19 -5.83
N LYS A 48 28.69 -11.67 -6.73
CA LYS A 48 29.19 -11.13 -8.01
C LYS A 48 28.65 -9.73 -8.20
N LYS A 49 29.58 -8.79 -8.45
CA LYS A 49 29.34 -7.38 -8.79
C LYS A 49 28.40 -7.26 -9.99
N GLY A 50 27.10 -7.22 -9.73
CA GLY A 50 26.04 -6.72 -10.59
C GLY A 50 25.10 -5.97 -9.67
N GLY A 51 24.67 -4.76 -10.07
CA GLY A 51 23.80 -3.94 -9.22
C GLY A 51 22.57 -4.73 -8.74
N VAL A 52 22.15 -4.49 -7.50
CA VAL A 52 20.91 -5.05 -6.94
C VAL A 52 19.77 -4.67 -7.88
N LYS A 53 19.01 -5.66 -8.37
CA LYS A 53 17.88 -5.38 -9.26
C LYS A 53 16.69 -4.89 -8.43
N GLU A 54 15.89 -4.01 -9.01
CA GLU A 54 14.69 -3.46 -8.38
C GLU A 54 13.75 -4.57 -7.86
N GLU A 55 13.56 -5.62 -8.65
CA GLU A 55 12.71 -6.74 -8.27
C GLU A 55 13.23 -7.46 -7.01
N ASP A 56 14.55 -7.54 -6.83
CA ASP A 56 15.16 -8.15 -5.65
C ASP A 56 14.86 -7.32 -4.39
N ILE A 57 14.85 -5.99 -4.50
CA ILE A 57 14.51 -5.07 -3.39
C ILE A 57 13.04 -5.24 -3.01
N LEU A 58 12.14 -5.30 -3.98
CA LEU A 58 10.70 -5.48 -3.73
C LEU A 58 10.41 -6.84 -3.08
N VAL A 59 11.06 -7.91 -3.54
CA VAL A 59 10.97 -9.25 -2.95
C VAL A 59 11.50 -9.25 -1.52
N GLN A 60 12.60 -8.53 -1.26
CA GLN A 60 13.15 -8.40 0.09
C GLN A 60 12.20 -7.65 1.02
N ILE A 61 11.63 -6.52 0.58
CA ILE A 61 10.62 -5.76 1.34
C ILE A 61 9.45 -6.67 1.71
N ALA A 62 8.86 -7.36 0.72
CA ALA A 62 7.72 -8.24 0.93
C ALA A 62 8.06 -9.40 1.87
N GLY A 63 9.20 -10.07 1.66
CA GLY A 63 9.61 -11.22 2.45
C GLY A 63 9.92 -10.86 3.90
N GLU A 64 10.59 -9.73 4.13
CA GLU A 64 10.88 -9.29 5.49
C GLU A 64 9.62 -8.84 6.23
N TYR A 65 8.75 -8.06 5.58
CA TYR A 65 7.48 -7.63 6.16
C TYR A 65 6.58 -8.84 6.48
N LEU A 66 6.41 -9.80 5.57
CA LEU A 66 5.45 -10.89 5.78
C LEU A 66 5.89 -11.97 6.78
N ILE A 67 7.20 -12.09 7.07
CA ILE A 67 7.75 -13.24 7.82
C ILE A 67 8.28 -12.82 9.19
N LYS A 68 8.84 -11.62 9.32
CA LYS A 68 9.48 -11.20 10.56
C LYS A 68 8.45 -10.55 11.51
N PRO A 69 8.66 -10.64 12.83
CA PRO A 69 7.90 -9.84 13.79
C PRO A 69 8.04 -8.35 13.48
N HIS A 70 6.92 -7.62 13.47
CA HIS A 70 6.93 -6.18 13.24
C HIS A 70 7.42 -5.45 14.47
N THR A 71 8.67 -4.96 14.40
CA THR A 71 9.29 -4.05 15.37
C THR A 71 9.40 -2.65 14.75
N GLN A 72 9.70 -1.66 15.60
CA GLN A 72 9.99 -0.29 15.16
C GLN A 72 11.06 -0.24 14.07
N GLU A 73 12.16 -0.96 14.27
CA GLU A 73 13.32 -0.98 13.38
C GLU A 73 12.98 -1.65 12.05
N LEU A 74 12.22 -2.76 12.10
CA LEU A 74 11.80 -3.45 10.89
C LEU A 74 10.89 -2.56 10.04
N LEU A 75 9.84 -1.99 10.64
CA LEU A 75 8.88 -1.14 9.93
C LEU A 75 9.55 0.12 9.38
N THR A 76 10.42 0.76 10.16
CA THR A 76 11.23 1.89 9.70
C THR A 76 12.07 1.50 8.49
N SER A 77 12.79 0.37 8.56
CA SER A 77 13.65 -0.10 7.47
C SER A 77 12.87 -0.51 6.21
N VAL A 78 11.69 -1.10 6.36
CA VAL A 78 10.79 -1.43 5.25
C VAL A 78 10.36 -0.16 4.52
N TRP A 79 9.91 0.86 5.25
CA TRP A 79 9.47 2.12 4.65
C TRP A 79 10.61 2.96 4.09
N GLN A 80 11.79 2.94 4.72
CA GLN A 80 13.00 3.53 4.15
C GLN A 80 13.33 2.93 2.78
N ARG A 81 13.34 1.60 2.65
CA ARG A 81 13.63 0.94 1.37
C ARG A 81 12.53 1.15 0.33
N PHE A 82 11.27 1.12 0.75
CA PHE A 82 10.14 1.42 -0.13
C PHE A 82 10.28 2.82 -0.73
N TRP A 83 10.54 3.82 0.12
CA TRP A 83 10.68 5.21 -0.32
C TRP A 83 11.97 5.46 -1.07
N GLU A 84 13.10 4.88 -0.69
CA GLU A 84 14.38 4.99 -1.43
C GLU A 84 14.20 4.51 -2.87
N LEU A 85 13.59 3.33 -3.05
CA LEU A 85 13.32 2.79 -4.38
C LEU A 85 12.36 3.68 -5.17
N ALA A 86 11.22 4.05 -4.59
CA ALA A 86 10.23 4.87 -5.27
C ALA A 86 10.78 6.26 -5.64
N ALA A 87 11.38 6.95 -4.67
CA ALA A 87 11.88 8.31 -4.79
C ALA A 87 13.02 8.44 -5.81
N SER A 88 13.85 7.40 -5.97
CA SER A 88 14.90 7.36 -6.99
C SER A 88 14.35 7.57 -8.42
N ARG A 89 13.15 7.08 -8.71
CA ARG A 89 12.50 7.22 -10.03
C ARG A 89 12.01 8.65 -10.29
N ALA A 90 11.68 9.39 -9.24
CA ALA A 90 11.28 10.79 -9.32
C ALA A 90 12.45 11.77 -9.14
N ASN A 91 13.66 11.27 -8.85
CA ASN A 91 14.85 12.05 -8.53
C ASN A 91 14.57 13.06 -7.40
N VAL A 92 13.99 12.55 -6.31
CA VAL A 92 13.72 13.27 -5.07
C VAL A 92 14.30 12.50 -3.90
N ASP A 93 14.74 13.21 -2.87
CA ASP A 93 15.26 12.59 -1.65
C ASP A 93 14.14 12.54 -0.61
N VAL A 94 13.95 11.40 0.03
CA VAL A 94 12.95 11.22 1.09
C VAL A 94 13.65 10.70 2.34
N GLU A 95 13.48 11.43 3.44
CA GLU A 95 13.94 11.00 4.76
C GLU A 95 12.78 10.40 5.54
N ILE A 96 12.98 9.20 6.08
CA ILE A 96 12.00 8.52 6.93
C ILE A 96 12.54 8.47 8.36
N PRO A 97 11.92 9.20 9.31
CA PRO A 97 12.31 9.16 10.70
C PRO A 97 12.02 7.80 11.31
N ALA A 98 12.70 7.48 12.41
CA ALA A 98 12.40 6.27 13.18
C ALA A 98 10.94 6.26 13.65
N LEU A 99 10.32 5.08 13.67
CA LEU A 99 9.00 4.89 14.25
C LEU A 99 9.13 4.82 15.78
N GLU A 100 8.54 5.79 16.49
CA GLU A 100 8.71 5.96 17.94
C GLU A 100 7.52 5.40 18.77
N ILE A 101 6.96 4.25 18.39
CA ILE A 101 5.87 3.56 19.13
C ILE A 101 6.24 2.14 19.54
N THR A 102 5.79 1.68 20.70
CA THR A 102 6.15 0.37 21.25
C THR A 102 5.72 -0.83 20.38
N GLU A 103 6.34 -1.99 20.57
CA GLU A 103 5.91 -3.23 19.90
C GLU A 103 4.47 -3.63 20.28
N GLU A 104 4.04 -3.30 21.51
CA GLU A 104 2.67 -3.49 21.96
C GLU A 104 1.69 -2.62 21.16
N GLU A 105 1.99 -1.33 20.96
CA GLU A 105 1.18 -0.43 20.15
C GLU A 105 1.13 -0.88 18.68
N ILE A 106 2.24 -1.36 18.12
CA ILE A 106 2.28 -1.95 16.77
C ILE A 106 1.29 -3.12 16.68
N LYS A 107 1.33 -4.05 17.64
CA LYS A 107 0.40 -5.20 17.69
C LYS A 107 -1.05 -4.75 17.84
N GLU A 108 -1.34 -3.73 18.63
CA GLU A 108 -2.70 -3.19 18.77
C GLU A 108 -3.22 -2.62 17.45
N ILE A 109 -2.37 -1.88 16.72
CA ILE A 109 -2.70 -1.35 15.39
C ILE A 109 -3.00 -2.51 14.42
N GLU A 110 -2.14 -3.52 14.36
CA GLU A 110 -2.34 -4.69 13.50
C GLU A 110 -3.60 -5.50 13.84
N ASN A 111 -3.86 -5.70 15.13
CA ASN A 111 -5.06 -6.38 15.60
C ASN A 111 -6.35 -5.62 15.25
N SER A 112 -6.26 -4.30 15.04
CA SER A 112 -7.38 -3.50 14.56
C SER A 112 -7.62 -3.61 13.04
N GLY A 113 -6.73 -4.30 12.31
CA GLY A 113 -6.76 -4.42 10.85
C GLY A 113 -6.10 -3.26 10.11
N ASP A 114 -5.40 -2.38 10.84
CA ASP A 114 -4.69 -1.25 10.26
C ASP A 114 -3.26 -1.65 9.82
N VAL A 115 -2.74 -0.93 8.84
CA VAL A 115 -1.32 -0.95 8.47
C VAL A 115 -0.63 0.34 8.89
N LEU A 116 0.62 0.24 9.32
CA LEU A 116 1.52 1.38 9.55
C LEU A 116 2.21 1.79 8.24
N TYR A 117 2.21 3.09 7.95
CA TYR A 117 2.84 3.66 6.77
C TYR A 117 3.34 5.07 7.00
N PHE A 118 4.22 5.54 6.11
CA PHE A 118 4.78 6.88 6.18
C PHE A 118 4.42 7.70 4.95
N VAL A 119 3.99 8.95 5.16
CA VAL A 119 3.71 9.93 4.10
C VAL A 119 4.69 11.09 4.18
N PRO A 120 5.62 11.24 3.21
CA PRO A 120 6.59 12.33 3.20
C PRO A 120 5.98 13.71 2.95
N ASP A 121 6.58 14.73 3.57
CA ASP A 121 6.18 16.13 3.44
C ASP A 121 6.52 16.74 2.07
N ASN A 122 7.62 16.31 1.48
CA ASN A 122 8.20 16.89 0.27
C ASN A 122 7.75 16.19 -1.04
N ILE A 123 6.76 15.30 -0.97
CA ILE A 123 6.25 14.55 -2.12
C ILE A 123 4.90 15.11 -2.55
N SER A 124 4.76 15.36 -3.85
CA SER A 124 3.51 15.76 -4.49
C SER A 124 2.83 14.58 -5.22
N LEU A 125 1.57 14.76 -5.64
CA LEU A 125 0.89 13.81 -6.53
C LEU A 125 1.64 13.63 -7.86
N GLU A 126 2.28 14.68 -8.39
CA GLU A 126 3.10 14.59 -9.61
C GLU A 126 4.29 13.65 -9.41
N ASP A 127 4.94 13.76 -8.26
CA ASP A 127 6.08 12.89 -7.94
C ASP A 127 5.63 11.44 -7.81
N LEU A 128 4.49 11.16 -7.17
CA LEU A 128 3.92 9.81 -7.14
C LEU A 128 3.65 9.25 -8.55
N GLY A 129 3.22 10.09 -9.50
CA GLY A 129 3.07 9.70 -10.90
C GLY A 129 4.40 9.30 -11.57
N LYS A 130 5.51 9.94 -11.20
CA LYS A 130 6.86 9.57 -11.66
C LYS A 130 7.39 8.32 -10.95
N MET A 131 7.11 8.19 -9.65
CA MET A 131 7.52 7.05 -8.83
C MET A 131 6.85 5.75 -9.23
N PHE A 132 5.60 5.81 -9.71
CA PHE A 132 4.81 4.63 -10.07
C PHE A 132 4.36 4.72 -11.54
N PRO A 133 5.20 4.28 -12.50
CA PRO A 133 4.96 4.50 -13.93
C PRO A 133 3.62 3.96 -14.46
N VAL A 134 3.08 2.91 -13.84
CA VAL A 134 1.77 2.33 -14.21
C VAL A 134 0.63 3.35 -14.07
N ILE A 135 0.73 4.27 -13.11
CA ILE A 135 -0.25 5.35 -12.92
C ILE A 135 0.23 6.68 -13.50
N GLY A 136 1.46 6.75 -13.98
CA GLY A 136 2.15 7.98 -14.36
C GLY A 136 1.56 8.73 -15.55
N SER A 137 0.64 8.13 -16.31
CA SER A 137 -0.13 8.81 -17.36
C SER A 137 -1.51 9.27 -16.91
N HIS A 138 -1.94 8.93 -15.69
CA HIS A 138 -3.28 9.28 -15.19
C HIS A 138 -3.35 10.77 -14.86
N TRP A 139 -4.42 11.44 -15.28
CA TRP A 139 -4.57 12.91 -15.19
C TRP A 139 -4.46 13.43 -13.74
N SER A 140 -4.89 12.64 -12.76
CA SER A 140 -4.90 13.06 -11.34
C SER A 140 -3.51 13.18 -10.72
N VAL A 141 -2.49 12.58 -11.34
CA VAL A 141 -1.08 12.63 -10.91
C VAL A 141 -0.22 13.42 -11.89
N GLN A 142 -0.83 14.24 -12.75
CA GLN A 142 -0.10 15.18 -13.61
C GLN A 142 0.04 16.54 -12.92
N LYS A 143 1.06 17.31 -13.34
CA LYS A 143 1.31 18.68 -12.88
C LYS A 143 0.09 19.62 -12.93
N SER A 144 -0.80 19.41 -13.91
CA SER A 144 -2.01 20.21 -14.12
C SER A 144 -3.26 19.64 -13.44
N SER A 145 -3.10 18.63 -12.58
CA SER A 145 -4.21 18.03 -11.83
C SER A 145 -4.92 19.10 -10.99
N ALA A 146 -6.26 19.10 -11.08
CA ALA A 146 -7.11 19.94 -10.25
C ALA A 146 -7.48 19.30 -8.91
N VAL A 147 -6.91 18.12 -8.60
CA VAL A 147 -7.14 17.43 -7.32
C VAL A 147 -6.36 18.16 -6.24
N THR A 148 -7.06 18.58 -5.20
CA THR A 148 -6.45 19.07 -3.96
C THR A 148 -6.46 17.96 -2.91
N VAL A 149 -5.37 17.81 -2.17
CA VAL A 149 -5.22 16.87 -1.05
C VAL A 149 -5.01 17.65 0.26
N ALA A 150 -5.41 17.07 1.39
CA ALA A 150 -5.21 17.70 2.70
C ALA A 150 -3.73 17.73 3.09
N SER A 151 -3.21 18.90 3.49
CA SER A 151 -1.82 19.04 3.91
C SER A 151 -1.52 18.41 5.28
N SER A 152 -2.54 18.06 6.07
CA SER A 152 -2.41 17.48 7.42
C SER A 152 -2.03 15.98 7.42
N HIS A 153 -2.03 15.33 6.26
CA HIS A 153 -1.89 13.87 6.15
C HIS A 153 -0.44 13.45 5.93
N LYS A 154 0.44 13.83 6.88
CA LYS A 154 1.89 13.62 6.79
C LYS A 154 2.45 12.86 7.99
N GLY A 155 3.67 12.33 7.83
CA GLY A 155 4.39 11.59 8.87
C GLY A 155 3.98 10.12 8.96
N TRP A 156 4.26 9.50 10.12
CA TRP A 156 3.82 8.15 10.44
C TRP A 156 2.31 8.13 10.67
N ARG A 157 1.63 7.22 9.98
CA ARG A 157 0.18 7.08 10.00
C ARG A 157 -0.22 5.61 10.04
N ARG A 158 -1.46 5.37 10.43
CA ARG A 158 -2.13 4.06 10.36
C ARG A 158 -3.42 4.16 9.56
N ALA A 159 -3.74 3.14 8.78
CA ALA A 159 -4.93 3.14 7.93
C ALA A 159 -5.53 1.74 7.73
N GLU A 160 -6.83 1.71 7.48
CA GLU A 160 -7.57 0.48 7.14
C GLU A 160 -7.01 -0.14 5.85
N PHE A 161 -6.53 -1.38 5.91
CA PHE A 161 -5.74 -1.99 4.83
C PHE A 161 -6.39 -3.15 4.09
N ASP A 162 -7.70 -3.35 4.22
CA ASP A 162 -8.44 -4.38 3.49
C ASP A 162 -8.41 -4.17 1.98
N LEU A 163 -8.46 -5.24 1.16
CA LEU A 163 -8.43 -5.10 -0.30
C LEU A 163 -9.65 -4.36 -0.85
N GLU A 164 -10.80 -4.50 -0.21
CA GLU A 164 -12.06 -3.83 -0.56
C GLU A 164 -12.24 -2.53 0.22
N SER A 165 -12.93 -1.54 -0.36
CA SER A 165 -13.31 -0.35 0.42
C SER A 165 -14.16 -0.75 1.63
N SER A 166 -13.78 -0.25 2.79
CA SER A 166 -14.59 -0.32 4.01
C SER A 166 -15.83 0.57 3.91
N HIS A 167 -16.78 0.34 4.84
CA HIS A 167 -17.94 1.19 5.08
C HIS A 167 -18.78 1.47 3.82
N LEU A 168 -19.09 0.42 3.05
CA LEU A 168 -19.90 0.53 1.82
C LEU A 168 -21.32 1.06 2.10
N LYS A 169 -21.98 1.56 1.06
CA LYS A 169 -23.36 2.11 1.10
C LYS A 169 -23.50 3.37 1.95
N THR A 170 -22.39 4.03 2.22
CA THR A 170 -22.32 5.31 2.93
C THR A 170 -22.23 6.48 1.95
N ASN A 171 -22.66 7.64 2.44
CA ASN A 171 -22.45 8.92 1.77
C ASN A 171 -21.30 9.68 2.47
N GLU A 172 -21.05 10.93 2.07
CA GLU A 172 -19.99 11.76 2.66
C GLU A 172 -20.21 11.98 4.17
N ASP A 173 -21.36 12.52 4.56
CA ASP A 173 -21.72 12.82 5.95
C ASP A 173 -21.64 11.59 6.88
N ASP A 174 -22.07 10.41 6.41
CA ASP A 174 -21.98 9.18 7.21
C ASP A 174 -20.52 8.85 7.54
N LEU A 175 -19.63 8.95 6.55
CA LEU A 175 -18.23 8.61 6.69
C LEU A 175 -17.51 9.63 7.57
N GLU A 176 -17.77 10.93 7.36
CA GLU A 176 -17.24 11.99 8.22
C GLU A 176 -17.60 11.76 9.68
N LYS A 177 -18.89 11.50 9.95
CA LYS A 177 -19.37 11.21 11.30
C LYS A 177 -18.71 9.95 11.87
N LEU A 178 -18.69 8.86 11.10
CA LEU A 178 -18.12 7.59 11.53
C LEU A 178 -16.63 7.70 11.86
N PHE A 179 -15.88 8.44 11.04
CA PHE A 179 -14.44 8.61 11.24
C PHE A 179 -14.15 9.55 12.40
N ALA A 180 -14.89 10.65 12.54
CA ALA A 180 -14.79 11.55 13.68
C ALA A 180 -15.07 10.83 15.02
N GLU A 181 -16.10 9.98 15.08
CA GLU A 181 -16.41 9.17 16.28
C GLU A 181 -15.26 8.22 16.67
N LYS A 182 -14.43 7.81 15.70
CA LYS A 182 -13.24 6.97 15.91
C LYS A 182 -11.95 7.77 16.10
N GLY A 183 -12.00 9.10 16.05
CA GLY A 183 -10.81 9.95 16.07
C GLY A 183 -9.92 9.77 14.83
N ARG A 184 -10.53 9.54 13.67
CA ARG A 184 -9.86 9.27 12.39
C ARG A 184 -10.29 10.28 11.33
N GLU A 185 -9.51 10.35 10.27
CA GLU A 185 -9.72 11.20 9.10
C GLU A 185 -9.95 10.33 7.87
N GLY A 186 -10.71 10.78 6.88
CA GLY A 186 -10.83 10.04 5.62
C GLY A 186 -9.53 10.12 4.82
N LEU A 187 -9.16 9.03 4.13
CA LEU A 187 -7.94 9.02 3.32
C LEU A 187 -7.93 10.13 2.26
N ASP A 188 -6.74 10.61 1.92
CA ASP A 188 -6.49 11.39 0.72
C ASP A 188 -5.97 10.51 -0.44
N LEU A 189 -5.81 11.11 -1.63
CA LEU A 189 -5.34 10.42 -2.83
C LEU A 189 -3.86 10.02 -2.75
N MET A 190 -3.02 10.76 -2.03
CA MET A 190 -1.62 10.38 -1.84
C MET A 190 -1.52 9.11 -1.00
N GLU A 191 -2.19 9.08 0.15
CA GLU A 191 -2.23 7.93 1.04
C GLU A 191 -2.80 6.71 0.32
N PHE A 192 -3.89 6.87 -0.45
CA PHE A 192 -4.44 5.79 -1.25
C PHE A 192 -3.42 5.22 -2.24
N ILE A 193 -2.66 6.08 -2.95
CA ILE A 193 -1.62 5.66 -3.90
C ILE A 193 -0.47 4.94 -3.19
N ILE A 194 -0.02 5.44 -2.04
CA ILE A 194 1.05 4.79 -1.26
C ILE A 194 0.61 3.41 -0.80
N LEU A 195 -0.58 3.32 -0.19
CA LEU A 195 -1.13 2.09 0.35
C LEU A 195 -1.44 1.06 -0.75
N ARG A 196 -1.95 1.47 -1.92
CA ARG A 196 -2.20 0.52 -3.02
C ARG A 196 -0.90 -0.10 -3.55
N GLU A 197 0.17 0.68 -3.64
CA GLU A 197 1.48 0.18 -4.12
C GLU A 197 2.10 -0.75 -3.08
N PHE A 198 2.02 -0.38 -1.80
CA PHE A 198 2.45 -1.26 -0.72
C PHE A 198 1.65 -2.57 -0.68
N SER A 199 0.33 -2.50 -0.85
CA SER A 199 -0.53 -3.69 -0.96
C SER A 199 -0.15 -4.57 -2.14
N LYS A 200 0.24 -3.97 -3.27
CA LYS A 200 0.69 -4.75 -4.43
C LYS A 200 1.93 -5.57 -4.10
N ILE A 201 2.89 -4.97 -3.39
CA ILE A 201 4.14 -5.61 -2.99
C ILE A 201 3.88 -6.72 -1.96
N THR A 202 3.08 -6.46 -0.93
CA THR A 202 2.92 -7.37 0.22
C THR A 202 1.78 -8.37 0.06
N ARG A 203 0.74 -8.05 -0.72
CA ARG A 203 -0.45 -8.90 -0.89
C ARG A 203 -0.66 -9.38 -2.32
N GLY A 204 0.14 -8.91 -3.28
CA GLY A 204 0.00 -9.24 -4.71
C GLY A 204 -1.16 -8.55 -5.42
N HIS A 205 -1.96 -7.75 -4.70
CA HIS A 205 -3.16 -7.07 -5.17
C HIS A 205 -3.13 -5.59 -4.81
N TYR A 206 -3.62 -4.74 -5.70
CA TYR A 206 -3.82 -3.33 -5.36
C TYR A 206 -5.04 -3.17 -4.46
N LEU A 207 -5.04 -2.14 -3.62
CA LEU A 207 -6.28 -1.74 -2.94
C LEU A 207 -7.34 -1.37 -3.95
N ASN A 208 -8.56 -1.82 -3.71
CA ASN A 208 -9.72 -1.59 -4.55
C ASN A 208 -9.52 -2.03 -6.01
N GLU A 209 -8.77 -3.11 -6.25
CA GLU A 209 -8.58 -3.71 -7.58
C GLU A 209 -9.86 -4.35 -8.15
N THR A 210 -10.83 -4.59 -7.26
CA THR A 210 -12.13 -5.18 -7.52
C THR A 210 -13.20 -4.09 -7.77
N GLU A 211 -14.47 -4.42 -7.53
CA GLU A 211 -15.60 -3.54 -7.88
C GLU A 211 -15.84 -2.39 -6.89
N THR A 212 -15.07 -2.26 -5.80
CA THR A 212 -15.29 -1.20 -4.80
C THR A 212 -14.49 0.07 -5.08
N THR A 213 -15.09 1.23 -4.77
CA THR A 213 -14.47 2.55 -4.86
C THR A 213 -14.46 3.21 -3.50
N SER A 214 -13.29 3.73 -3.09
CA SER A 214 -13.15 4.48 -1.84
C SER A 214 -13.35 5.97 -2.08
N ARG A 215 -14.28 6.57 -1.33
CA ARG A 215 -14.41 8.02 -1.13
C ARG A 215 -13.19 8.50 -0.35
N LEU A 216 -12.44 9.41 -0.93
CA LEU A 216 -11.26 10.01 -0.33
C LEU A 216 -11.63 11.37 0.24
N LEU A 217 -12.19 11.39 1.46
CA LEU A 217 -12.79 12.61 2.04
C LEU A 217 -11.82 13.79 2.12
N SER A 218 -10.53 13.50 2.22
CA SER A 218 -9.46 14.50 2.28
C SER A 218 -8.89 14.84 0.90
N SER A 219 -9.63 14.54 -0.17
CA SER A 219 -9.28 14.89 -1.54
C SER A 219 -10.50 15.34 -2.33
N CYS A 220 -10.38 16.50 -2.99
CA CYS A 220 -11.50 17.06 -3.73
C CYS A 220 -11.09 17.66 -5.08
N ILE A 221 -12.08 17.80 -5.96
CA ILE A 221 -11.98 18.51 -7.23
C ILE A 221 -13.21 19.39 -7.38
N GLY A 222 -13.01 20.71 -7.54
CA GLY A 222 -14.11 21.67 -7.61
C GLY A 222 -15.06 21.60 -6.40
N GLY A 223 -14.53 21.32 -5.21
CA GLY A 223 -15.30 21.21 -3.96
C GLY A 223 -16.06 19.90 -3.78
N ARG A 224 -15.81 18.87 -4.61
CA ARG A 224 -16.42 17.55 -4.46
C ARG A 224 -15.38 16.47 -4.16
N VAL A 225 -15.70 15.60 -3.21
CA VAL A 225 -14.86 14.44 -2.87
C VAL A 225 -14.60 13.56 -4.10
N VAL A 226 -13.34 13.13 -4.24
CA VAL A 226 -12.94 12.19 -5.28
C VAL A 226 -13.17 10.74 -4.83
N GLY A 227 -13.51 9.88 -5.78
CA GLY A 227 -13.50 8.43 -5.58
C GLY A 227 -12.26 7.82 -6.22
N ALA A 228 -11.62 6.87 -5.56
CA ALA A 228 -10.48 6.15 -6.11
C ALA A 228 -10.67 4.62 -6.08
N ARG A 229 -10.15 3.96 -7.11
CA ARG A 229 -10.03 2.50 -7.20
C ARG A 229 -8.83 2.11 -8.04
N SER A 230 -8.46 0.84 -8.00
CA SER A 230 -7.46 0.26 -8.90
C SER A 230 -8.13 -0.61 -9.96
N GLY A 231 -7.54 -0.69 -11.15
CA GLY A 231 -7.91 -1.66 -12.17
C GLY A 231 -6.97 -2.87 -12.14
N SER A 232 -7.41 -3.97 -12.76
CA SER A 232 -6.53 -5.11 -13.05
C SER A 232 -5.34 -4.64 -13.89
N GLY A 233 -4.13 -4.96 -13.45
CA GLY A 233 -2.89 -4.46 -14.06
C GLY A 233 -2.37 -3.13 -13.47
N GLY A 234 -3.03 -2.58 -12.45
CA GLY A 234 -2.51 -1.44 -11.68
C GLY A 234 -2.88 -0.06 -12.22
N TYR A 235 -3.82 0.02 -13.15
CA TYR A 235 -4.41 1.30 -13.55
C TYR A 235 -5.03 2.02 -12.35
N LEU A 236 -4.81 3.33 -12.22
CA LEU A 236 -5.47 4.17 -11.23
C LEU A 236 -6.76 4.74 -11.82
N GLY A 237 -7.90 4.47 -11.19
CA GLY A 237 -9.17 5.13 -11.52
C GLY A 237 -9.49 6.20 -10.48
N VAL A 238 -9.56 7.47 -10.90
CA VAL A 238 -10.08 8.56 -10.06
C VAL A 238 -11.36 9.12 -10.67
N ALA A 239 -12.47 9.00 -9.97
CA ALA A 239 -13.73 9.61 -10.33
C ALA A 239 -13.80 11.04 -9.77
N SER A 240 -13.95 12.01 -10.67
CA SER A 240 -14.22 13.39 -10.28
C SER A 240 -15.67 13.53 -9.83
N GLY A 241 -15.90 14.06 -8.63
CA GLY A 241 -17.19 14.63 -8.28
C GLY A 241 -18.24 13.64 -7.81
N LEU A 242 -17.88 12.74 -6.89
CA LEU A 242 -18.88 11.95 -6.18
C LEU A 242 -19.86 12.91 -5.49
N THR A 243 -21.15 12.80 -5.82
CA THR A 243 -22.17 13.62 -5.16
C THR A 243 -22.17 13.31 -3.66
N PRO A 244 -22.18 14.32 -2.78
CA PRO A 244 -22.09 14.12 -1.33
C PRO A 244 -23.11 13.12 -0.79
N GLY A 245 -24.38 13.24 -1.22
CA GLY A 245 -25.47 12.37 -0.81
C GLY A 245 -25.58 11.02 -1.52
N PHE A 246 -24.75 10.72 -2.52
CA PHE A 246 -24.86 9.47 -3.28
C PHE A 246 -24.45 8.25 -2.43
N ARG A 247 -25.21 7.17 -2.50
CA ARG A 247 -24.92 5.90 -1.81
C ARG A 247 -24.90 4.78 -2.83
N GLY A 248 -23.69 4.32 -3.19
CA GLY A 248 -23.51 3.18 -4.09
C GLY A 248 -23.31 1.89 -3.30
N SER A 249 -23.78 0.76 -3.84
CA SER A 249 -23.54 -0.56 -3.22
C SER A 249 -22.07 -0.92 -3.13
N SER A 250 -21.24 -0.39 -4.03
CA SER A 250 -19.79 -0.60 -4.09
C SER A 250 -18.99 0.66 -3.75
N ILE A 251 -19.62 1.69 -3.20
CA ILE A 251 -18.93 2.90 -2.76
C ILE A 251 -18.93 2.95 -1.24
N GLY A 252 -17.74 3.13 -0.67
CA GLY A 252 -17.53 3.34 0.75
C GLY A 252 -16.41 4.32 0.98
N GLY A 253 -15.72 4.23 2.11
CA GLY A 253 -14.59 5.08 2.45
C GLY A 253 -13.59 4.34 3.31
N ARG A 254 -12.37 4.88 3.37
CA ARG A 254 -11.30 4.41 4.26
C ARG A 254 -10.84 5.55 5.13
N SER A 255 -10.34 5.21 6.30
CA SER A 255 -9.82 6.19 7.24
C SER A 255 -8.39 5.93 7.66
N SER A 256 -7.66 7.01 7.92
CA SER A 256 -6.35 7.00 8.55
C SER A 256 -6.34 7.82 9.83
N ALA A 257 -5.28 7.65 10.61
CA ALA A 257 -4.95 8.51 11.73
C ALA A 257 -3.43 8.68 11.83
N GLY A 258 -2.98 9.81 12.37
CA GLY A 258 -1.59 9.98 12.76
C GLY A 258 -1.19 9.00 13.85
N VAL A 259 0.07 8.57 13.82
CA VAL A 259 0.72 7.86 14.92
C VAL A 259 1.42 8.92 15.76
N GLN A 260 1.07 8.99 17.03
CA GLN A 260 1.64 9.91 18.02
C GLN A 260 2.50 9.15 19.01
#